data_AF-A0A317HIR9-F1
#
_entry.id   AF-A0A317HIR9-F1
#
_cell.length_a   1.000
_cell.length_b   1.000
_cell.length_c   1.000
_cell.angle_alpha   90.00
_cell.angle_beta   90.00
_cell.angle_gamma   90.00
#
_symmetry.space_group_name_H-M   'P 1'
#
loop_
_entity.id
_entity.type
_entity.pdbx_description
1 polymer ?
#
loop_
_entity_poly.entity_id
_entity_poly.type
_entity_poly.pdbx_seq_one_letter_code
_entity_poly.pdbx_strand_id
1 'polypeptide(L)'
;MSHASRWWIERVVAGLLLITAASPFWAGHFLPFLDLPQHLALSTIITRYADSGTGFADFYQIDSHITPYVGFYAVMHLLMTFGVGALMASRLMFTMYAIGLPLAAAFTLTTLGRDWRWAVFTVPFIYNANLFWGFANFLLSLPLFLLALGLAFRMFAAATPARPDTWRLAGTVALVSLFHAQTYALLGLCVAPLFGIHWRGWRWAARCVAPFTLSLLLFTPWAWRTFVPTHAATVLTSISRVDTARRAIPTTRYEPIESAFSKIPERLVGGYNDGSDYRISLAVLALFAAALIRGAGPKAQRFRAMLVERRGELLSILLLASYFVTPIELAGQWYVSPRHLVFAALLAPTWLATPAVGFRRII
;
A
#
# COMPACT_ATOMS: atom_id res chain seq x y z
N MET A 1 24.47 -1.73 -30.47
CA MET A 1 23.95 -2.65 -29.43
C MET A 1 22.67 -3.29 -29.92
N SER A 2 22.63 -4.62 -30.01
CA SER A 2 21.41 -5.34 -30.41
C SER A 2 20.28 -5.15 -29.39
N HIS A 3 19.03 -5.34 -29.79
CA HIS A 3 17.87 -5.30 -28.89
C HIS A 3 18.06 -6.24 -27.68
N ALA A 4 18.61 -7.42 -27.91
CA ALA A 4 18.89 -8.41 -26.86
C ALA A 4 19.88 -7.85 -25.80
N SER A 5 20.95 -7.17 -26.22
CA SER A 5 21.93 -6.60 -25.29
C SER A 5 21.35 -5.50 -24.39
N ARG A 6 20.47 -4.64 -24.93
CA ARG A 6 19.81 -3.57 -24.15
C ARG A 6 18.83 -4.13 -23.12
N TRP A 7 18.05 -5.13 -23.51
CA TRP A 7 17.09 -5.78 -22.63
C TRP A 7 17.74 -6.47 -21.42
N TRP A 8 18.88 -7.14 -21.63
CA TRP A 8 19.65 -7.72 -20.53
C TRP A 8 20.19 -6.66 -19.57
N ILE A 9 20.74 -5.57 -20.10
CA ILE A 9 21.26 -4.46 -19.27
C ILE A 9 20.13 -3.86 -18.43
N GLU A 10 18.95 -3.62 -19.00
CA GLU A 10 17.81 -3.09 -18.25
C GLU A 10 17.39 -3.99 -17.09
N ARG A 11 17.38 -5.30 -17.29
CA ARG A 11 17.07 -6.27 -16.23
C ARG A 11 18.13 -6.31 -15.14
N VAL A 12 19.41 -6.22 -15.53
CA VAL A 12 20.51 -6.15 -14.56
C VAL A 12 20.42 -4.86 -13.75
N VAL A 13 20.21 -3.71 -14.40
CA VAL A 13 20.04 -2.42 -13.72
C VAL A 13 18.81 -2.46 -12.79
N ALA A 14 17.68 -3.00 -13.24
CA ALA A 14 16.51 -3.16 -12.39
C ALA A 14 16.80 -4.08 -11.20
N GLY A 15 17.46 -5.22 -11.41
CA GLY A 15 17.87 -6.13 -10.34
C GLY A 15 18.78 -5.47 -9.31
N LEU A 16 19.79 -4.72 -9.77
CA LEU A 16 20.68 -3.95 -8.90
C LEU A 16 19.92 -2.89 -8.11
N LEU A 17 19.01 -2.15 -8.75
CA LEU A 17 18.17 -1.16 -8.07
C LEU A 17 17.31 -1.81 -6.97
N LEU A 18 16.73 -2.99 -7.22
CA LEU A 18 15.95 -3.72 -6.21
C LEU A 18 16.82 -4.20 -5.04
N ILE A 19 18.02 -4.70 -5.32
CA ILE A 19 18.98 -5.11 -4.29
C ILE A 19 19.42 -3.91 -3.46
N THR A 20 19.80 -2.80 -4.10
CA THR A 20 20.16 -1.55 -3.42
C THR A 20 18.98 -0.99 -2.61
N ALA A 21 17.75 -1.10 -3.12
CA ALA A 21 16.57 -0.64 -2.42
C ALA A 21 16.21 -1.52 -1.21
N ALA A 22 16.64 -2.78 -1.15
CA ALA A 22 16.41 -3.66 -0.01
C ALA A 22 17.58 -3.72 0.98
N SER A 23 18.80 -3.37 0.56
CA SER A 23 20.01 -3.53 1.36
C SER A 23 20.02 -2.78 2.70
N PRO A 24 19.38 -1.59 2.87
CA PRO A 24 19.32 -0.93 4.16
C PRO A 24 18.65 -1.74 5.28
N PHE A 25 17.76 -2.68 4.96
CA PHE A 25 17.17 -3.57 5.97
C PHE A 25 18.14 -4.60 6.55
N TRP A 26 19.33 -4.70 5.96
CA TRP A 26 20.38 -5.63 6.35
C TRP A 26 21.63 -4.93 6.87
N ALA A 27 21.67 -3.60 6.82
CA ALA A 27 22.86 -2.82 7.16
C ALA A 27 23.16 -2.76 8.67
N GLY A 28 22.12 -2.80 9.51
CA GLY A 28 22.24 -2.67 10.96
C GLY A 28 21.83 -3.93 11.72
N HIS A 29 22.31 -4.07 12.96
CA HIS A 29 21.88 -5.14 13.86
C HIS A 29 20.39 -5.01 14.22
N PHE A 30 19.88 -3.79 14.39
CA PHE A 30 18.46 -3.53 14.60
C PHE A 30 17.91 -2.68 13.46
N LEU A 31 16.63 -2.87 13.14
CA LEU A 31 15.88 -2.00 12.25
C LEU A 31 15.33 -0.82 13.07
N PRO A 32 15.64 0.44 12.72
CA PRO A 32 15.31 1.60 13.55
C PRO A 32 13.86 2.08 13.30
N PHE A 33 12.88 1.19 13.46
CA PHE A 33 11.46 1.51 13.27
C PHE A 33 10.74 1.53 14.61
N LEU A 34 9.98 2.60 14.88
CA LEU A 34 9.41 2.87 16.20
C LEU A 34 8.56 1.72 16.74
N ASP A 35 7.60 1.23 15.95
CA ASP A 35 6.65 0.19 16.40
C ASP A 35 7.17 -1.24 16.21
N LEU A 36 8.32 -1.43 15.54
CA LEU A 36 8.81 -2.77 15.23
C LEU A 36 9.10 -3.62 16.48
N PRO A 37 9.74 -3.11 17.56
CA PRO A 37 9.93 -3.90 18.77
C PRO A 37 8.63 -4.48 19.33
N GLN A 38 7.53 -3.73 19.28
CA GLN A 38 6.21 -4.20 19.69
C GLN A 38 5.69 -5.30 18.76
N HIS A 39 5.84 -5.15 17.44
CA HIS A 39 5.48 -6.20 16.49
C HIS A 39 6.28 -7.50 16.72
N LEU A 40 7.59 -7.40 16.98
CA LEU A 40 8.43 -8.57 17.27
C LEU A 40 8.00 -9.27 18.57
N ALA A 41 7.68 -8.49 19.61
CA ALA A 41 7.18 -9.03 20.88
C ALA A 41 5.86 -9.78 20.68
N LEU A 42 4.87 -9.15 20.02
CA LEU A 42 3.57 -9.76 19.73
C LEU A 42 3.70 -11.02 18.88
N SER A 43 4.52 -11.00 17.82
CA SER A 43 4.79 -12.18 17.00
C SER A 43 5.43 -13.33 17.80
N THR A 44 6.30 -13.00 18.75
CA THR A 44 6.94 -13.98 19.63
C THR A 44 5.94 -14.59 20.61
N ILE A 45 5.10 -13.76 21.23
CA ILE A 45 4.01 -14.21 22.11
C ILE A 45 3.06 -15.13 21.34
N ILE A 46 2.56 -14.69 20.18
CA ILE A 46 1.64 -15.50 19.34
C ILE A 46 2.25 -16.85 18.99
N THR A 47 3.53 -16.87 18.58
CA THR A 47 4.19 -18.09 18.11
C THR A 47 4.50 -19.06 19.23
N ARG A 48 4.88 -18.55 20.40
CA ARG A 48 5.28 -19.38 21.55
C ARG A 48 4.22 -19.39 22.66
N TYR A 49 2.98 -19.05 22.35
CA TYR A 49 1.92 -18.91 23.35
C TYR A 49 1.67 -20.20 24.14
N ALA A 50 1.70 -21.35 23.45
CA ALA A 50 1.49 -22.66 24.04
C ALA A 50 2.77 -23.28 24.66
N ASP A 51 3.90 -22.58 24.59
CA ASP A 51 5.16 -23.04 25.19
C ASP A 51 5.16 -22.71 26.69
N SER A 52 4.97 -23.74 27.52
CA SER A 52 4.93 -23.62 28.98
C SER A 52 6.22 -23.05 29.57
N GLY A 53 7.35 -23.13 28.87
CA GLY A 53 8.62 -22.54 29.30
C GLY A 53 8.67 -21.01 29.20
N THR A 54 7.69 -20.37 28.54
CA THR A 54 7.65 -18.91 28.38
C THR A 54 6.79 -18.19 29.40
N GLY A 55 5.82 -18.89 30.02
CA GLY A 55 4.82 -18.28 30.89
C GLY A 55 3.85 -17.31 30.19
N PHE A 56 3.85 -17.21 28.85
CA PHE A 56 3.01 -16.22 28.16
C PHE A 56 1.52 -16.42 28.39
N ALA A 57 1.06 -17.68 28.52
CA ALA A 57 -0.33 -18.00 28.79
C ALA A 57 -0.83 -17.48 30.16
N ASP A 58 0.07 -17.16 31.09
CA ASP A 58 -0.28 -16.62 32.41
C ASP A 58 -0.61 -15.11 32.36
N PHE A 59 -0.10 -14.40 31.34
CA PHE A 59 -0.19 -12.94 31.24
C PHE A 59 -0.98 -12.43 30.03
N TYR A 60 -1.09 -13.24 28.98
CA TYR A 60 -1.71 -12.84 27.71
C TYR A 60 -2.88 -13.74 27.33
N GLN A 61 -3.79 -13.21 26.53
CA GLN A 61 -4.83 -13.97 25.85
C GLN A 61 -4.73 -13.69 24.36
N ILE A 62 -4.85 -14.74 23.53
CA ILE A 62 -4.90 -14.60 22.08
C ILE A 62 -6.34 -14.30 21.67
N ASP A 63 -6.54 -13.14 21.03
CA ASP A 63 -7.77 -12.87 20.30
C ASP A 63 -7.82 -13.72 19.03
N SER A 64 -8.82 -14.61 18.95
CA SER A 64 -9.03 -15.51 17.81
C SER A 64 -9.78 -14.87 16.65
N HIS A 65 -10.22 -13.62 16.78
CA HIS A 65 -10.94 -12.94 15.74
C HIS A 65 -10.04 -12.56 14.56
N ILE A 66 -10.59 -12.68 13.35
CA ILE A 66 -9.92 -12.20 12.14
C ILE A 66 -9.93 -10.67 12.18
N THR A 67 -8.74 -10.09 12.36
CA THR A 67 -8.50 -8.65 12.28
C THR A 67 -7.74 -8.33 10.99
N PRO A 68 -7.81 -7.09 10.49
CA PRO A 68 -7.09 -6.64 9.30
C PRO A 68 -5.60 -6.40 9.57
N TYR A 69 -5.01 -7.22 10.45
CA TYR A 69 -3.58 -7.29 10.79
C TYR A 69 -3.09 -8.74 10.90
N VAL A 70 -4.00 -9.73 10.84
CA VAL A 70 -3.66 -11.16 10.95
C VAL A 70 -2.68 -11.57 9.86
N GLY A 71 -2.73 -10.96 8.68
CA GLY A 71 -1.82 -11.27 7.57
C GLY A 71 -0.34 -11.15 7.97
N PHE A 72 0.04 -10.07 8.65
CA PHE A 72 1.42 -9.89 9.12
C PHE A 72 1.81 -10.95 10.16
N TYR A 73 0.98 -11.11 11.19
CA TYR A 73 1.29 -12.02 12.30
C TYR A 73 1.29 -13.48 11.88
N ALA A 74 0.44 -13.87 10.92
CA ALA A 74 0.42 -15.22 10.35
C ALA A 74 1.71 -15.52 9.57
N VAL A 75 2.22 -14.57 8.78
CA VAL A 75 3.50 -14.74 8.06
C VAL A 75 4.67 -14.80 9.04
N MET A 76 4.70 -13.92 10.05
CA MET A 76 5.70 -13.97 11.11
C MET A 76 5.68 -15.32 11.83
N HIS A 77 4.50 -15.77 12.24
CA HIS A 77 4.31 -17.06 12.90
C HIS A 77 4.82 -18.22 12.04
N LEU A 78 4.46 -18.26 10.76
CA LEU A 78 4.91 -19.29 9.84
C LEU A 78 6.44 -19.33 9.73
N LEU A 79 7.08 -18.19 9.50
CA LEU A 79 8.54 -18.11 9.40
C LEU A 79 9.23 -18.55 10.71
N MET A 80 8.70 -18.11 11.85
CA MET A 80 9.26 -18.44 13.16
C MET A 80 9.09 -19.93 13.52
N THR A 81 8.00 -20.55 13.12
CA THR A 81 7.80 -22.01 13.26
C THR A 81 8.82 -22.81 12.45
N PHE A 82 9.34 -22.27 11.34
CA PHE A 82 10.47 -22.84 10.61
C PHE A 82 11.85 -22.47 11.19
N GLY A 83 11.91 -21.96 12.42
CA GLY A 83 13.17 -21.63 13.11
C GLY A 83 13.78 -20.29 12.70
N VAL A 84 13.09 -19.48 11.89
CA VAL A 84 13.57 -18.13 11.56
C VAL A 84 13.34 -17.20 12.75
N GLY A 85 14.42 -16.67 13.35
CA GLY A 85 14.28 -15.71 14.46
C GLY A 85 13.42 -14.50 14.08
N ALA A 86 12.65 -13.95 15.04
CA ALA A 86 11.67 -12.89 14.79
C ALA A 86 12.25 -11.68 14.03
N LEU A 87 13.45 -11.23 14.41
CA LEU A 87 14.12 -10.13 13.72
C LEU A 87 14.47 -10.49 12.26
N MET A 88 14.96 -11.70 12.01
CA MET A 88 15.23 -12.18 10.65
C MET A 88 13.95 -12.27 9.82
N ALA A 89 12.86 -12.78 10.41
CA ALA A 89 11.55 -12.85 9.76
C ALA A 89 11.07 -11.45 9.34
N SER A 90 11.21 -10.45 10.23
CA SER A 90 10.86 -9.07 9.90
C SER A 90 11.71 -8.48 8.76
N ARG A 91 13.03 -8.74 8.72
CA ARG A 91 13.90 -8.33 7.59
C ARG A 91 13.47 -8.93 6.26
N LEU A 92 13.11 -10.21 6.25
CA LEU A 92 12.59 -10.87 5.05
C LEU A 92 11.29 -10.20 4.59
N MET A 93 10.39 -9.86 5.52
CA MET A 93 9.16 -9.16 5.21
C MET A 93 9.40 -7.75 4.65
N PHE A 94 10.25 -6.93 5.27
CA PHE A 94 10.59 -5.63 4.72
C PHE A 94 11.32 -5.70 3.37
N THR A 95 12.14 -6.75 3.16
CA THR A 95 12.75 -7.03 1.85
C THR A 95 11.68 -7.34 0.80
N MET A 96 10.69 -8.18 1.13
CA MET A 96 9.55 -8.45 0.24
C MET A 96 8.76 -7.18 -0.06
N TYR A 97 8.61 -6.27 0.92
CA TYR A 97 7.99 -4.96 0.71
C TYR A 97 8.80 -4.10 -0.28
N ALA A 98 10.10 -3.88 -0.05
CA ALA A 98 10.92 -3.04 -0.91
C ALA A 98 11.04 -3.55 -2.33
N ILE A 99 11.10 -4.87 -2.52
CA ILE A 99 11.15 -5.48 -3.85
C ILE A 99 9.76 -5.52 -4.49
N GLY A 100 8.75 -5.91 -3.73
CA GLY A 100 7.38 -6.09 -4.21
C GLY A 100 6.76 -4.78 -4.69
N LEU A 101 7.08 -3.65 -4.04
CA LEU A 101 6.48 -2.35 -4.35
C LEU A 101 6.76 -1.89 -5.81
N PRO A 102 8.01 -1.74 -6.26
CA PRO A 102 8.32 -1.40 -7.65
C PRO A 102 7.89 -2.49 -8.64
N LEU A 103 7.95 -3.77 -8.29
CA LEU A 103 7.48 -4.84 -9.18
C LEU A 103 5.96 -4.79 -9.40
N ALA A 104 5.18 -4.56 -8.35
CA ALA A 104 3.74 -4.39 -8.44
C ALA A 104 3.36 -3.10 -9.19
N ALA A 105 4.14 -2.02 -9.02
CA ALA A 105 3.99 -0.80 -9.80
C ALA A 105 4.26 -1.04 -11.29
N ALA A 106 5.34 -1.74 -11.64
CA ALA A 106 5.68 -2.11 -13.02
C ALA A 106 4.57 -2.97 -13.66
N PHE A 107 4.02 -3.93 -12.92
CA PHE A 107 2.87 -4.72 -13.35
C PHE A 107 1.61 -3.86 -13.59
N THR A 108 1.33 -2.91 -12.70
CA THR A 108 0.20 -2.00 -12.83
C THR A 108 0.35 -1.09 -14.05
N LEU A 109 1.55 -0.55 -14.26
CA LEU A 109 1.89 0.29 -15.41
C LEU A 109 1.73 -0.48 -16.73
N THR A 110 2.30 -1.68 -16.82
CA THR A 110 2.19 -2.49 -18.06
C THR A 110 0.75 -2.87 -18.37
N THR A 111 -0.05 -3.16 -17.34
CA THR A 111 -1.49 -3.39 -17.50
C THR A 111 -2.23 -2.17 -18.08
N LEU A 112 -1.78 -0.97 -17.75
CA LEU A 112 -2.32 0.28 -18.29
C LEU A 112 -1.75 0.64 -19.67
N GLY A 113 -0.86 -0.19 -20.23
CA GLY A 113 -0.16 0.08 -21.48
C GLY A 113 0.96 1.13 -21.36
N ARG A 114 1.49 1.34 -20.15
CA ARG A 114 2.55 2.30 -19.83
C ARG A 114 3.92 1.60 -19.77
N ASP A 115 5.00 2.35 -19.95
CA ASP A 115 6.38 1.81 -19.82
C ASP A 115 6.63 1.39 -18.35
N TRP A 116 7.00 0.13 -18.14
CA TRP A 116 7.26 -0.45 -16.83
C TRP A 116 8.42 0.23 -16.10
N ARG A 117 9.36 0.84 -16.83
CA ARG A 117 10.55 1.48 -16.28
C ARG A 117 10.20 2.66 -15.38
N TRP A 118 9.03 3.27 -15.58
CA TRP A 118 8.54 4.34 -14.70
C TRP A 118 8.22 3.89 -13.28
N ALA A 119 8.18 2.58 -13.02
CA ALA A 119 8.15 2.05 -11.66
C ALA A 119 9.36 2.45 -10.81
N VAL A 120 10.47 2.89 -11.42
CA VAL A 120 11.63 3.41 -10.67
C VAL A 120 11.25 4.57 -9.73
N PHE A 121 10.22 5.35 -10.07
CA PHE A 121 9.73 6.44 -9.23
C PHE A 121 9.05 5.98 -7.94
N THR A 122 8.75 4.69 -7.77
CA THR A 122 8.24 4.17 -6.49
C THR A 122 9.35 3.81 -5.50
N VAL A 123 10.60 3.71 -5.95
CA VAL A 123 11.75 3.34 -5.10
C VAL A 123 11.97 4.31 -3.94
N PRO A 124 11.94 5.65 -4.13
CA PRO A 124 12.09 6.59 -3.00
C PRO A 124 11.01 6.40 -1.91
N PHE A 125 9.79 6.02 -2.30
CA PHE A 125 8.68 5.85 -1.37
C PHE A 125 8.73 4.55 -0.57
N ILE A 126 9.74 3.69 -0.79
CA ILE A 126 10.05 2.58 0.12
C ILE A 126 10.40 3.14 1.51
N TYR A 127 11.13 4.26 1.54
CA TYR A 127 11.60 4.92 2.76
C TYR A 127 10.70 6.09 3.16
N ASN A 128 9.40 5.85 3.16
CA ASN A 128 8.41 6.86 3.58
C ASN A 128 8.27 6.91 5.11
N ALA A 129 7.64 7.96 5.64
CA ALA A 129 7.45 8.13 7.08
C ALA A 129 6.81 6.92 7.78
N ASN A 130 5.88 6.21 7.13
CA ASN A 130 5.23 5.04 7.72
C ASN A 130 6.21 3.88 7.99
N LEU A 131 7.33 3.81 7.25
CA LEU A 131 8.42 2.87 7.52
C LEU A 131 9.10 3.17 8.85
N PHE A 132 9.48 4.43 9.08
CA PHE A 132 10.16 4.84 10.31
C PHE A 132 9.24 4.77 11.54
N TRP A 133 7.94 5.00 11.37
CA TRP A 133 6.94 4.69 12.39
C TRP A 133 6.80 3.19 12.64
N GLY A 134 7.18 2.32 11.70
CA GLY A 134 7.10 0.87 11.87
C GLY A 134 5.72 0.28 11.57
N PHE A 135 4.91 0.95 10.74
CA PHE A 135 3.58 0.45 10.32
C PHE A 135 3.70 -0.73 9.35
N ALA A 136 4.24 -1.86 9.82
CA ALA A 136 4.65 -3.00 9.01
C ALA A 136 3.48 -3.60 8.21
N ASN A 137 2.35 -3.80 8.88
CA ASN A 137 1.07 -4.24 8.31
C ASN A 137 0.67 -3.39 7.09
N PHE A 138 0.70 -2.06 7.26
CA PHE A 138 0.39 -1.11 6.20
C PHE A 138 1.38 -1.21 5.04
N LEU A 139 2.68 -1.20 5.31
CA LEU A 139 3.72 -1.20 4.26
C LEU A 139 3.64 -2.45 3.39
N LEU A 140 3.46 -3.62 4.00
CA LEU A 140 3.32 -4.89 3.29
C LEU A 140 2.03 -4.97 2.45
N SER A 141 1.00 -4.19 2.81
CA SER A 141 -0.21 -4.09 2.01
C SER A 141 -0.05 -3.22 0.75
N LEU A 142 0.97 -2.35 0.66
CA LEU A 142 1.19 -1.46 -0.50
C LEU A 142 1.46 -2.21 -1.82
N PRO A 143 2.40 -3.17 -1.89
CA PRO A 143 2.58 -3.97 -3.12
C PRO A 143 1.34 -4.80 -3.45
N LEU A 144 0.64 -5.33 -2.44
CA LEU A 144 -0.59 -6.09 -2.63
C LEU A 144 -1.71 -5.21 -3.21
N PHE A 145 -1.82 -3.95 -2.77
CA PHE A 145 -2.74 -2.97 -3.31
C PHE A 145 -2.48 -2.72 -4.80
N LEU A 146 -1.23 -2.46 -5.18
CA LEU A 146 -0.87 -2.21 -6.58
C LEU A 146 -1.14 -3.46 -7.43
N LEU A 147 -0.77 -4.65 -6.95
CA LEU A 147 -1.05 -5.91 -7.64
C LEU A 147 -2.56 -6.13 -7.83
N ALA A 148 -3.37 -5.93 -6.78
CA ALA A 148 -4.82 -6.04 -6.86
C ALA A 148 -5.42 -5.03 -7.84
N LEU A 149 -4.92 -3.79 -7.84
CA LEU A 149 -5.39 -2.74 -8.75
C LEU A 149 -5.02 -3.05 -10.22
N GLY A 150 -3.80 -3.54 -10.48
CA GLY A 150 -3.40 -4.05 -11.79
C GLY A 150 -4.30 -5.20 -12.26
N LEU A 151 -4.56 -6.17 -11.39
CA LEU A 151 -5.47 -7.28 -11.72
C LEU A 151 -6.90 -6.79 -11.98
N ALA A 152 -7.39 -5.81 -11.22
CA ALA A 152 -8.70 -5.18 -11.44
C ALA A 152 -8.76 -4.46 -12.79
N PHE A 153 -7.73 -3.71 -13.17
CA PHE A 153 -7.65 -3.08 -14.49
C PHE A 153 -7.74 -4.09 -15.64
N ARG A 154 -6.98 -5.20 -15.56
CA ARG A 154 -7.03 -6.27 -16.57
C ARG A 154 -8.43 -6.89 -16.63
N MET A 155 -8.98 -7.19 -15.47
CA MET A 155 -10.27 -7.86 -15.36
C MET A 155 -11.42 -7.01 -15.90
N PHE A 156 -11.45 -5.72 -15.55
CA PHE A 156 -12.53 -4.81 -15.94
C PHE A 156 -12.46 -4.38 -17.41
N ALA A 157 -11.26 -4.35 -18.00
CA ALA A 157 -11.08 -4.11 -19.43
C ALA A 157 -11.63 -5.26 -20.29
N ALA A 158 -11.53 -6.50 -19.80
CA ALA A 158 -11.97 -7.70 -20.51
C ALA A 158 -13.51 -7.80 -20.62
N ALA A 159 -14.00 -8.28 -21.77
CA ALA A 159 -15.42 -8.62 -21.93
C ALA A 159 -15.78 -9.87 -21.09
N THR A 160 -14.87 -10.83 -21.05
CA THR A 160 -14.95 -12.05 -20.25
C THR A 160 -13.63 -12.26 -19.49
N PRO A 161 -13.61 -11.99 -18.18
CA PRO A 161 -12.45 -12.24 -17.33
C PRO A 161 -11.92 -13.66 -17.44
N ALA A 162 -10.60 -13.82 -17.54
CA ALA A 162 -9.96 -15.12 -17.47
C ALA A 162 -10.05 -15.67 -16.04
N ARG A 163 -10.41 -16.95 -15.88
CA ARG A 163 -10.51 -17.61 -14.56
C ARG A 163 -9.25 -17.43 -13.68
N PRO A 164 -8.01 -17.54 -14.20
CA PRO A 164 -6.83 -17.32 -13.38
C PRO A 164 -6.72 -15.89 -12.83
N ASP A 165 -7.12 -14.88 -13.61
CA ASP A 165 -7.06 -13.48 -13.16
C ASP A 165 -8.12 -13.21 -12.08
N THR A 166 -9.30 -13.82 -12.18
CA THR A 166 -10.33 -13.80 -11.13
C THR A 166 -9.81 -14.36 -9.80
N TRP A 167 -9.17 -15.54 -9.81
CA TRP A 167 -8.63 -16.13 -8.58
C TRP A 167 -7.45 -15.36 -8.01
N ARG A 168 -6.55 -14.87 -8.87
CA ARG A 168 -5.44 -14.00 -8.46
C ARG A 168 -5.96 -12.73 -7.80
N LEU A 169 -6.98 -12.09 -8.38
CA LEU A 169 -7.58 -10.90 -7.80
C LEU A 169 -8.23 -11.23 -6.46
N ALA A 170 -9.01 -12.31 -6.38
CA ALA A 170 -9.67 -12.73 -5.15
C ALA A 170 -8.67 -12.96 -4.00
N GLY A 171 -7.61 -13.72 -4.26
CA GLY A 171 -6.55 -13.97 -3.27
C GLY A 171 -5.82 -12.68 -2.88
N THR A 172 -5.45 -11.84 -3.84
CA THR A 172 -4.72 -10.60 -3.56
C THR A 172 -5.57 -9.61 -2.75
N VAL A 173 -6.83 -9.42 -3.10
CA VAL A 173 -7.75 -8.52 -2.39
C VAL A 173 -8.04 -9.06 -0.97
N ALA A 174 -8.19 -10.37 -0.81
CA ALA A 174 -8.30 -10.98 0.52
C ALA A 174 -7.05 -10.70 1.36
N LEU A 175 -5.85 -10.86 0.80
CA LEU A 175 -4.60 -10.49 1.50
C LEU A 175 -4.58 -9.00 1.87
N VAL A 176 -4.97 -8.08 0.97
CA VAL A 176 -5.06 -6.65 1.32
C VAL A 176 -5.97 -6.44 2.54
N SER A 177 -7.14 -7.10 2.59
CA SER A 177 -8.07 -7.00 3.73
C SER A 177 -7.52 -7.56 5.03
N LEU A 178 -6.65 -8.58 4.97
CA LEU A 178 -6.02 -9.21 6.15
C LEU A 178 -4.78 -8.48 6.63
N PHE A 179 -4.13 -7.67 5.79
CA PHE A 179 -2.92 -6.92 6.14
C PHE A 179 -3.22 -5.52 6.66
N HIS A 180 -4.18 -4.80 6.05
CA HIS A 180 -4.49 -3.45 6.54
C HIS A 180 -5.86 -2.92 6.11
N ALA A 181 -6.67 -2.49 7.08
CA ALA A 181 -8.03 -2.00 6.85
C ALA A 181 -8.08 -0.77 5.93
N GLN A 182 -7.19 0.18 6.17
CA GLN A 182 -7.17 1.43 5.41
C GLN A 182 -6.76 1.20 3.96
N THR A 183 -5.84 0.27 3.71
CA THR A 183 -5.42 -0.08 2.35
C THR A 183 -6.53 -0.77 1.59
N TYR A 184 -7.30 -1.62 2.27
CA TYR A 184 -8.50 -2.25 1.72
C TYR A 184 -9.59 -1.22 1.37
N ALA A 185 -9.83 -0.24 2.25
CA ALA A 185 -10.76 0.86 1.99
C ALA A 185 -10.33 1.71 0.78
N LEU A 186 -9.03 2.04 0.67
CA LEU A 186 -8.48 2.76 -0.47
C LEU A 186 -8.52 1.96 -1.76
N LEU A 187 -8.38 0.64 -1.69
CA LEU A 187 -8.59 -0.23 -2.85
C LEU A 187 -10.04 -0.16 -3.31
N GLY A 188 -11.00 -0.20 -2.39
CA GLY A 188 -12.42 0.02 -2.69
C GLY A 188 -12.68 1.37 -3.34
N LEU A 189 -12.06 2.45 -2.82
CA LEU A 189 -12.13 3.81 -3.39
C LEU A 189 -11.63 3.85 -4.83
N CYS A 190 -10.62 3.06 -5.19
CA CYS A 190 -10.15 2.96 -6.57
C CYS A 190 -11.02 2.04 -7.45
N VAL A 191 -11.46 0.91 -6.92
CA VAL A 191 -12.24 -0.09 -7.66
C VAL A 191 -13.63 0.43 -8.04
N ALA A 192 -14.28 1.20 -7.16
CA ALA A 192 -15.62 1.74 -7.41
C ALA A 192 -15.75 2.60 -8.67
N PRO A 193 -14.94 3.66 -8.89
CA PRO A 193 -14.99 4.44 -10.12
C PRO A 193 -14.54 3.62 -11.34
N LEU A 194 -13.58 2.71 -11.21
CA LEU A 194 -13.18 1.81 -12.31
C LEU A 194 -14.32 0.91 -12.76
N PHE A 195 -15.09 0.38 -11.81
CA PHE A 195 -16.27 -0.41 -12.10
C PHE A 195 -17.31 0.39 -12.88
N GLY A 196 -17.53 1.66 -12.49
CA GLY A 196 -18.41 2.58 -13.22
C GLY A 196 -17.91 2.88 -14.64
N ILE A 197 -16.62 3.17 -14.82
CA ILE A 197 -16.01 3.47 -16.13
C ILE A 197 -16.19 2.29 -17.11
N HIS A 198 -16.01 1.06 -16.61
CA HIS A 198 -16.07 -0.16 -17.40
C HIS A 198 -17.45 -0.84 -17.43
N TRP A 199 -18.48 -0.20 -16.87
CA TRP A 199 -19.81 -0.78 -16.74
C TRP A 199 -20.40 -1.26 -18.08
N ARG A 200 -20.90 -2.50 -18.07
CA ARG A 200 -21.45 -3.25 -19.21
C ARG A 200 -22.75 -4.00 -18.89
N GLY A 201 -23.40 -3.67 -17.78
CA GLY A 201 -24.63 -4.31 -17.31
C GLY A 201 -24.42 -5.42 -16.26
N TRP A 202 -25.53 -5.93 -15.73
CA TRP A 202 -25.57 -6.76 -14.52
C TRP A 202 -24.82 -8.09 -14.61
N ARG A 203 -24.81 -8.76 -15.77
CA ARG A 203 -24.07 -10.03 -15.94
C ARG A 203 -22.55 -9.83 -15.87
N TRP A 204 -22.04 -8.73 -16.41
CA TRP A 204 -20.63 -8.36 -16.29
C TRP A 204 -20.31 -7.93 -14.86
N ALA A 205 -21.21 -7.15 -14.25
CA ALA A 205 -21.10 -6.70 -12.87
C ALA A 205 -20.94 -7.85 -11.88
N ALA A 206 -21.81 -8.87 -11.96
CA ALA A 206 -21.76 -10.03 -11.07
C ALA A 206 -20.40 -10.76 -11.16
N ARG A 207 -19.85 -10.93 -12.38
CA ARG A 207 -18.53 -11.54 -12.57
C ARG A 207 -17.40 -10.69 -12.01
N CYS A 208 -17.52 -9.37 -12.09
CA CYS A 208 -16.50 -8.44 -11.60
C CYS A 208 -16.54 -8.27 -10.08
N VAL A 209 -17.69 -8.49 -9.44
CA VAL A 209 -17.83 -8.44 -7.97
C VAL A 209 -17.41 -9.76 -7.31
N ALA A 210 -17.56 -10.90 -7.99
CA ALA A 210 -17.25 -12.22 -7.43
C ALA A 210 -15.87 -12.36 -6.74
N PRO A 211 -14.75 -11.77 -7.26
CA PRO A 211 -13.45 -11.85 -6.59
C PRO A 211 -13.41 -11.14 -5.22
N PHE A 212 -14.26 -10.15 -5.00
CA PHE A 212 -14.29 -9.36 -3.77
C PHE A 212 -15.11 -10.03 -2.66
N THR A 213 -15.86 -11.10 -2.96
CA THR A 213 -16.71 -11.78 -1.99
C THR A 213 -15.92 -12.31 -0.80
N LEU A 214 -14.78 -12.97 -1.04
CA LEU A 214 -13.96 -13.53 0.04
C LEU A 214 -13.42 -12.43 0.96
N SER A 215 -12.88 -11.35 0.40
CA SER A 215 -12.36 -10.24 1.21
C SER A 215 -13.45 -9.53 2.00
N LEU A 216 -14.66 -9.40 1.42
CA LEU A 216 -15.81 -8.86 2.14
C LEU A 216 -16.23 -9.76 3.31
N LEU A 217 -16.27 -11.09 3.11
CA LEU A 217 -16.57 -12.04 4.18
C LEU A 217 -15.55 -11.99 5.32
N LEU A 218 -14.27 -11.83 5.00
CA LEU A 218 -13.20 -11.71 6.00
C LEU A 218 -13.22 -10.35 6.73
N PHE A 219 -13.49 -9.26 6.01
CA PHE A 219 -13.40 -7.90 6.54
C PHE A 219 -14.64 -7.45 7.32
N THR A 220 -15.84 -7.83 6.85
CA THR A 220 -17.11 -7.32 7.38
C THR A 220 -17.32 -7.61 8.86
N PRO A 221 -17.01 -8.81 9.41
CA PRO A 221 -17.19 -9.07 10.84
C PRO A 221 -16.36 -8.14 11.73
N TRP A 222 -15.11 -7.89 11.36
CA TRP A 222 -14.24 -6.94 12.07
C TRP A 222 -14.76 -5.51 11.94
N ALA A 223 -15.11 -5.08 10.72
CA ALA A 223 -15.61 -3.74 10.47
C ALA A 223 -16.92 -3.47 11.23
N TRP A 224 -17.83 -4.45 11.23
CA TRP A 224 -19.06 -4.40 12.01
C TRP A 224 -18.75 -4.21 13.48
N ARG A 225 -17.91 -5.06 14.09
CA ARG A 225 -17.57 -4.96 15.52
C ARG A 225 -16.78 -3.71 15.89
N THR A 226 -16.01 -3.15 14.96
CA THR A 226 -15.20 -1.94 15.24
C THR A 226 -16.04 -0.68 15.16
N PHE A 227 -16.98 -0.61 14.21
CA PHE A 227 -17.69 0.62 13.87
C PHE A 227 -19.19 0.62 14.18
N VAL A 228 -19.79 -0.53 14.49
CA VAL A 228 -21.25 -0.66 14.72
C VAL A 228 -21.66 -0.76 16.20
N PRO A 229 -20.87 -1.28 17.16
CA PRO A 229 -21.30 -1.28 18.54
C PRO A 229 -21.52 0.13 19.10
N THR A 230 -22.63 0.23 19.82
CA THR A 230 -23.19 1.38 20.53
C THR A 230 -22.23 2.00 21.56
N HIS A 231 -22.42 3.30 21.80
CA HIS A 231 -21.70 4.25 22.67
C HIS A 231 -21.26 3.83 24.09
N ALA A 232 -21.32 2.55 24.50
CA ALA A 232 -21.05 2.11 25.87
C ALA A 232 -19.62 1.59 26.14
N ALA A 233 -18.82 1.24 25.12
CA ALA A 233 -17.53 0.56 25.33
C ALA A 233 -16.28 1.37 24.96
N THR A 234 -16.41 2.60 24.46
CA THR A 234 -15.29 3.39 23.91
C THR A 234 -14.37 4.02 24.97
N VAL A 235 -14.49 3.66 26.26
CA VAL A 235 -13.70 4.26 27.35
C VAL A 235 -12.49 3.40 27.78
N LEU A 236 -12.40 2.12 27.41
CA LEU A 236 -11.46 1.21 28.08
C LEU A 236 -10.24 0.73 27.25
N THR A 237 -10.11 1.09 25.97
CA THR A 237 -9.02 0.56 25.12
C THR A 237 -8.00 1.57 24.60
N SER A 238 -8.09 2.85 24.95
CA SER A 238 -6.94 3.76 24.82
C SER A 238 -6.11 3.69 26.08
N ILE A 239 -5.14 2.78 26.13
CA ILE A 239 -4.09 2.82 27.14
C ILE A 239 -3.38 4.18 27.01
N SER A 240 -3.45 4.96 28.10
CA SER A 240 -2.75 6.22 28.33
C SER A 240 -3.35 7.51 27.75
N ARG A 241 -4.57 7.85 28.16
CA ARG A 241 -4.86 9.20 28.68
C ARG A 241 -5.76 9.11 29.90
N VAL A 242 -5.13 8.93 31.06
CA VAL A 242 -5.71 9.36 32.34
C VAL A 242 -5.65 10.88 32.34
N ASP A 243 -6.49 11.52 31.52
CA ASP A 243 -6.84 12.92 31.69
C ASP A 243 -8.24 12.95 32.29
N THR A 244 -8.23 13.22 33.59
CA THR A 244 -9.31 13.76 34.39
C THR A 244 -10.00 14.94 33.67
N ALA A 245 -10.94 14.65 32.77
CA ALA A 245 -12.15 15.44 32.57
C ALA A 245 -13.01 14.85 31.45
N ARG A 246 -14.31 14.76 31.75
CA ARG A 246 -15.43 14.50 30.85
C ARG A 246 -15.51 15.51 29.68
N ARG A 247 -14.62 15.41 28.69
CA ARG A 247 -14.82 16.03 27.38
C ARG A 247 -14.64 14.95 26.33
N ALA A 248 -15.73 14.63 25.65
CA ALA A 248 -15.74 13.80 24.46
C ALA A 248 -14.69 14.36 23.49
N ILE A 249 -13.53 13.72 23.41
CA ILE A 249 -12.54 14.02 22.39
C ILE A 249 -13.26 13.82 21.06
N PRO A 250 -13.24 14.79 20.13
CA PRO A 250 -13.86 14.61 18.83
C PRO A 250 -13.34 13.31 18.23
N THR A 251 -14.25 12.39 17.90
CA THR A 251 -13.91 11.11 17.28
C THR A 251 -13.27 11.29 15.91
N THR A 252 -13.29 12.50 15.37
CA THR A 252 -12.75 12.86 14.07
C THR A 252 -11.98 14.16 14.18
N ARG A 253 -10.73 14.17 13.73
CA ARG A 253 -9.88 15.37 13.68
C ARG A 253 -9.36 15.57 12.27
N TYR A 254 -9.52 16.78 11.73
CA TYR A 254 -8.93 17.19 10.46
C TYR A 254 -7.69 18.02 10.71
N GLU A 255 -6.74 17.94 9.78
CA GLU A 255 -5.59 18.83 9.77
C GLU A 255 -5.89 20.03 8.85
N PRO A 256 -5.46 21.26 9.21
CA PRO A 256 -5.56 22.40 8.30
C PRO A 256 -4.87 22.11 6.97
N ILE A 257 -5.47 22.56 5.87
CA ILE A 257 -4.98 22.33 4.50
C ILE A 257 -3.53 22.81 4.36
N GLU A 258 -3.18 23.97 4.94
CA GLU A 258 -1.82 24.51 4.92
C GLU A 258 -0.80 23.56 5.56
N SER A 259 -1.14 22.98 6.73
CA SER A 259 -0.31 21.98 7.41
C SER A 259 -0.23 20.68 6.61
N ALA A 260 -1.33 20.27 5.97
CA ALA A 260 -1.32 19.11 5.08
C ALA A 260 -0.38 19.35 3.87
N PHE A 261 -0.38 20.55 3.27
CA PHE A 261 0.53 20.88 2.18
C PHE A 261 2.00 20.93 2.65
N SER A 262 2.29 21.60 3.76
CA SER A 262 3.67 21.80 4.23
C SER A 262 4.35 20.48 4.64
N LYS A 263 3.57 19.47 5.04
CA LYS A 263 4.06 18.14 5.46
C LYS A 263 4.14 17.11 4.34
N ILE A 264 3.84 17.46 3.09
CA ILE A 264 3.91 16.52 1.96
C ILE A 264 5.30 15.85 1.84
N PRO A 265 6.43 16.59 1.87
CA PRO A 265 7.77 15.99 1.77
C PRO A 265 8.04 14.99 2.90
N GLU A 266 7.77 15.41 4.14
CA GLU A 266 7.90 14.59 5.34
C GLU A 266 7.05 13.32 5.26
N ARG A 267 5.81 13.39 4.75
CA ARG A 267 4.92 12.22 4.66
C ARG A 267 5.36 11.21 3.61
N LEU A 268 5.94 11.68 2.50
CA LEU A 268 6.34 10.84 1.38
C LEU A 268 7.70 10.17 1.57
N VAL A 269 8.68 10.87 2.16
CA VAL A 269 10.07 10.41 2.29
C VAL A 269 10.73 10.86 3.60
N GLY A 270 9.94 11.35 4.57
CA GLY A 270 10.43 11.82 5.86
C GLY A 270 10.86 10.69 6.78
N GLY A 271 11.75 11.05 7.71
CA GLY A 271 12.49 10.13 8.58
C GLY A 271 13.90 10.61 8.92
N TYR A 272 14.32 11.75 8.35
CA TYR A 272 15.65 12.32 8.53
C TYR A 272 15.57 13.70 9.20
N ASN A 273 16.43 13.95 10.19
CA ASN A 273 16.45 15.21 10.94
C ASN A 273 17.31 16.32 10.27
N ASP A 274 17.95 16.02 9.14
CA ASP A 274 18.90 16.89 8.44
C ASP A 274 18.31 17.58 7.19
N GLY A 275 17.01 17.39 6.96
CA GLY A 275 16.30 17.90 5.77
C GLY A 275 16.58 17.11 4.48
N SER A 276 17.19 15.93 4.57
CA SER A 276 17.40 15.06 3.40
C SER A 276 16.09 14.65 2.71
N ASP A 277 15.01 14.52 3.47
CA ASP A 277 13.66 14.25 2.98
C ASP A 277 13.14 15.34 2.01
N TYR A 278 13.38 16.62 2.32
CA TYR A 278 13.05 17.74 1.42
C TYR A 278 13.88 17.68 0.13
N ARG A 279 15.18 17.39 0.23
CA ARG A 279 16.07 17.31 -0.94
C ARG A 279 15.71 16.13 -1.84
N ILE A 280 15.41 14.97 -1.26
CA ILE A 280 14.95 13.78 -1.99
C ILE A 280 13.61 14.08 -2.67
N SER A 281 12.66 14.67 -1.95
CA SER A 281 11.36 15.06 -2.52
C SER A 281 11.51 15.99 -3.72
N LEU A 282 12.34 17.03 -3.59
CA LEU A 282 12.59 17.97 -4.67
C LEU A 282 13.26 17.31 -5.87
N ALA A 283 14.24 16.45 -5.64
CA ALA A 283 14.90 15.69 -6.71
C ALA A 283 13.93 14.77 -7.44
N VAL A 284 13.11 14.00 -6.70
CA VAL A 284 12.08 13.12 -7.28
C VAL A 284 11.06 13.93 -8.08
N LEU A 285 10.58 15.05 -7.53
CA LEU A 285 9.65 15.94 -8.20
C LEU A 285 10.24 16.54 -9.48
N ALA A 286 11.49 17.01 -9.45
CA ALA A 286 12.18 17.57 -10.61
C ALA A 286 12.38 16.52 -11.71
N LEU A 287 12.80 15.30 -11.35
CA LEU A 287 12.94 14.19 -12.27
C LEU A 287 11.59 13.77 -12.87
N PHE A 288 10.55 13.73 -12.04
CA PHE A 288 9.19 13.41 -12.48
C PHE A 288 8.63 14.49 -13.42
N ALA A 289 8.80 15.77 -13.11
CA ALA A 289 8.40 16.89 -13.97
C ALA A 289 9.13 16.85 -15.31
N ALA A 290 10.44 16.61 -15.31
CA ALA A 290 11.22 16.44 -16.53
C ALA A 290 10.74 15.25 -17.37
N ALA A 291 10.38 14.13 -16.72
CA ALA A 291 9.79 12.97 -17.39
C ALA A 291 8.40 13.28 -17.98
N LEU A 292 7.57 14.04 -17.26
CA LEU A 292 6.23 14.43 -17.68
C LEU A 292 6.27 15.33 -18.93
N ILE A 293 7.16 16.33 -18.94
CA ILE A 293 7.38 17.22 -20.11
C ILE A 293 7.76 16.40 -21.35
N ARG A 294 8.55 15.34 -21.15
CA ARG A 294 9.02 14.47 -22.24
C ARG A 294 8.03 13.37 -22.63
N GLY A 295 6.99 13.12 -21.81
CA GLY A 295 6.21 11.89 -21.88
C GLY A 295 4.70 11.98 -21.80
N ALA A 296 4.14 13.15 -22.09
CA ALA A 296 2.70 13.31 -22.26
C ALA A 296 2.17 12.43 -23.41
N GLY A 297 1.23 11.53 -23.10
CA GLY A 297 0.56 10.67 -24.06
C GLY A 297 -0.45 11.41 -24.97
N PRO A 298 -0.96 10.73 -26.01
CA PRO A 298 -1.91 11.31 -26.97
C PRO A 298 -3.19 11.86 -26.31
N LYS A 299 -3.90 12.71 -27.07
CA LYS A 299 -5.16 13.33 -26.65
C LYS A 299 -6.35 12.51 -27.15
N ALA A 300 -7.16 11.99 -26.24
CA ALA A 300 -8.44 11.36 -26.57
C ALA A 300 -9.43 12.40 -27.12
N GLN A 301 -10.22 12.03 -28.13
CA GLN A 301 -11.24 12.90 -28.74
C GLN A 301 -12.65 12.71 -28.17
N ARG A 302 -12.92 11.64 -27.41
CA ARG A 302 -14.25 11.33 -26.82
C ARG A 302 -14.16 11.11 -25.31
N PHE A 303 -15.13 11.62 -24.56
CA PHE A 303 -15.13 11.60 -23.08
C PHE A 303 -15.00 10.20 -22.47
N ARG A 304 -15.79 9.22 -22.91
CA ARG A 304 -15.69 7.84 -22.37
C ARG A 304 -14.35 7.17 -22.70
N ALA A 305 -13.82 7.42 -23.90
CA ALA A 305 -12.51 6.91 -24.29
C ALA A 305 -11.39 7.56 -23.46
N MET A 306 -11.52 8.86 -23.18
CA MET A 306 -10.62 9.60 -22.28
C MET A 306 -10.64 9.02 -20.87
N LEU A 307 -11.82 8.74 -20.29
CA LEU A 307 -11.91 8.15 -18.95
C LEU A 307 -11.22 6.78 -18.88
N VAL A 308 -11.41 5.93 -19.90
CA VAL A 308 -10.73 4.64 -19.98
C VAL A 308 -9.22 4.84 -20.14
N GLU A 309 -8.77 5.70 -21.03
CA GLU A 309 -7.35 5.94 -21.28
C GLU A 309 -6.62 6.52 -20.06
N ARG A 310 -7.25 7.48 -19.38
CA ARG A 310 -6.72 8.25 -18.25
C ARG A 310 -7.10 7.68 -16.88
N ARG A 311 -7.62 6.45 -16.83
CA ARG A 311 -8.11 5.82 -15.60
C ARG A 311 -7.05 5.76 -14.49
N GLY A 312 -5.78 5.54 -14.82
CA GLY A 312 -4.70 5.54 -13.81
C GLY A 312 -4.48 6.92 -13.20
N GLU A 313 -4.43 7.96 -14.05
CA GLU A 313 -4.27 9.35 -13.66
C GLU A 313 -5.45 9.85 -12.80
N LEU A 314 -6.68 9.48 -13.18
CA LEU A 314 -7.89 9.81 -12.42
C LEU A 314 -7.85 9.20 -11.01
N LEU A 315 -7.39 7.96 -10.87
CA LEU A 315 -7.23 7.33 -9.55
C LEU A 315 -6.13 7.99 -8.73
N SER A 316 -5.02 8.38 -9.36
CA SER A 316 -3.95 9.15 -8.69
C SER A 316 -4.50 10.48 -8.13
N ILE A 317 -5.31 11.20 -8.91
CA ILE A 317 -5.99 12.44 -8.45
C ILE A 317 -6.97 12.13 -7.32
N LEU A 318 -7.78 11.07 -7.45
CA LEU A 318 -8.75 10.70 -6.43
C LEU A 318 -8.08 10.40 -5.09
N LEU A 319 -6.97 9.69 -5.11
CA LEU A 319 -6.17 9.40 -3.91
C LEU A 319 -5.55 10.67 -3.34
N LEU A 320 -5.03 11.56 -4.19
CA LEU A 320 -4.51 12.86 -3.74
C LEU A 320 -5.60 13.74 -3.13
N ALA A 321 -6.79 13.79 -3.74
CA ALA A 321 -7.93 14.52 -3.19
C ALA A 321 -8.35 13.91 -1.84
N SER A 322 -8.36 12.59 -1.74
CA SER A 322 -8.69 11.88 -0.51
C SER A 322 -7.75 12.22 0.65
N TYR A 323 -6.49 12.55 0.39
CA TYR A 323 -5.55 13.02 1.41
C TYR A 323 -5.99 14.34 2.08
N PHE A 324 -6.62 15.25 1.32
CA PHE A 324 -7.07 16.55 1.86
C PHE A 324 -8.43 16.49 2.54
N VAL A 325 -9.29 15.54 2.14
CA VAL A 325 -10.67 15.45 2.66
C VAL A 325 -10.86 14.38 3.73
N THR A 326 -9.88 13.51 3.93
CA THR A 326 -9.93 12.54 5.04
C THR A 326 -9.35 13.13 6.31
N PRO A 327 -9.89 12.76 7.48
CA PRO A 327 -9.36 13.22 8.75
C PRO A 327 -7.99 12.62 9.03
N ILE A 328 -7.18 13.30 9.84
CA ILE A 328 -5.93 12.74 10.38
C ILE A 328 -6.21 11.71 11.48
N GLU A 329 -7.30 11.88 12.24
CA GLU A 329 -7.77 10.94 13.26
C GLU A 329 -9.23 10.57 13.03
N LEU A 330 -9.56 9.28 13.12
CA LEU A 330 -10.93 8.76 13.00
C LEU A 330 -11.15 7.59 13.95
N ALA A 331 -12.11 7.69 14.86
CA ALA A 331 -12.51 6.64 15.80
C ALA A 331 -11.30 5.99 16.54
N GLY A 332 -10.38 6.81 17.04
CA GLY A 332 -9.16 6.35 17.72
C GLY A 332 -8.02 5.90 16.80
N GLN A 333 -8.25 5.83 15.49
CA GLN A 333 -7.19 5.61 14.50
C GLN A 333 -6.48 6.93 14.22
N TRP A 334 -5.16 6.96 14.38
CA TRP A 334 -4.32 8.11 14.04
C TRP A 334 -3.58 7.90 12.71
N TYR A 335 -3.13 9.01 12.13
CA TYR A 335 -2.36 9.05 10.89
C TYR A 335 -3.12 8.49 9.68
N VAL A 336 -4.44 8.73 9.63
CA VAL A 336 -5.31 8.25 8.56
C VAL A 336 -5.00 8.99 7.26
N SER A 337 -5.31 10.28 7.15
CA SER A 337 -5.09 11.02 5.89
C SER A 337 -3.66 10.94 5.34
N PRO A 338 -2.56 11.04 6.12
CA PRO A 338 -1.20 11.02 5.58
C PRO A 338 -0.86 9.76 4.76
N ARG A 339 -1.47 8.61 5.08
CA ARG A 339 -1.25 7.37 4.32
C ARG A 339 -1.81 7.44 2.89
N HIS A 340 -2.84 8.24 2.63
CA HIS A 340 -3.47 8.37 1.32
C HIS A 340 -2.51 8.96 0.29
N LEU A 341 -1.68 9.91 0.74
CA LEU A 341 -0.67 10.58 -0.07
C LEU A 341 0.34 9.59 -0.67
N VAL A 342 0.72 8.55 0.08
CA VAL A 342 1.63 7.51 -0.41
C VAL A 342 1.02 6.79 -1.61
N PHE A 343 -0.26 6.43 -1.57
CA PHE A 343 -0.93 5.78 -2.71
C PHE A 343 -1.03 6.70 -3.93
N ALA A 344 -1.31 7.99 -3.70
CA ALA A 344 -1.34 8.97 -4.78
C ALA A 344 0.02 9.05 -5.49
N ALA A 345 1.11 9.08 -4.72
CA ALA A 345 2.47 9.08 -5.23
C ALA A 345 2.85 7.77 -5.94
N LEU A 346 2.41 6.62 -5.42
CA LEU A 346 2.62 5.32 -6.07
C LEU A 346 1.89 5.19 -7.41
N LEU A 347 0.78 5.91 -7.62
CA LEU A 347 0.11 5.99 -8.92
C LEU A 347 0.54 7.17 -9.79
N ALA A 348 1.37 8.10 -9.29
CA ALA A 348 1.89 9.21 -10.09
C ALA A 348 2.60 8.74 -11.39
N PRO A 349 3.35 7.62 -11.42
CA PRO A 349 3.95 7.11 -12.66
C PRO A 349 2.95 6.81 -13.78
N THR A 350 1.66 6.64 -13.47
CA THR A 350 0.63 6.42 -14.50
C THR A 350 0.50 7.59 -15.46
N TRP A 351 0.90 8.81 -15.06
CA TRP A 351 0.91 10.00 -15.93
C TRP A 351 1.98 9.93 -17.04
N LEU A 352 2.95 9.03 -16.93
CA LEU A 352 4.04 8.86 -17.87
C LEU A 352 3.70 7.76 -18.87
N ALA A 353 3.23 8.17 -20.05
CA ALA A 353 2.77 7.23 -21.09
C ALA A 353 3.88 6.79 -22.03
N THR A 354 4.79 7.71 -22.37
CA THR A 354 5.80 7.42 -23.38
C THR A 354 6.98 6.67 -22.81
N PRO A 355 7.76 5.96 -23.65
CA PRO A 355 9.02 5.37 -23.21
C PRO A 355 9.96 6.43 -22.62
N ALA A 356 10.73 6.07 -21.59
CA ALA A 356 11.78 6.94 -21.05
C ALA A 356 12.77 7.34 -22.17
N VAL A 357 13.00 8.64 -22.35
CA VAL A 357 13.82 9.19 -23.47
C VAL A 357 15.25 8.65 -23.40
N GLY A 358 15.81 8.29 -24.56
CA GLY A 358 17.04 7.49 -24.71
C GLY A 358 16.78 6.07 -25.23
N PHE A 359 15.52 5.63 -25.20
CA PHE A 359 15.11 4.26 -25.50
C PHE A 359 13.89 4.15 -26.46
N ARG A 360 13.72 5.09 -27.41
CA ARG A 360 12.58 5.02 -28.34
C ARG A 360 12.82 4.16 -29.59
N ARG A 361 11.77 3.39 -29.88
CA ARG A 361 11.35 2.67 -31.10
C ARG A 361 12.14 1.42 -31.47
N ILE A 362 11.66 0.29 -30.96
CA ILE A 362 11.55 -0.93 -31.77
C ILE A 362 10.09 -1.36 -31.65
N ILE A 363 9.28 -0.92 -32.62
CA ILE A 363 8.06 -1.67 -32.99
C ILE A 363 8.55 -2.73 -33.97
#